data_AF-A0A4Y2F251-F1
#
_entry.id   AF-A0A4Y2F251-F1
#
_cell.length_a   1.000
_cell.length_b   1.000
_cell.length_c   1.000
_cell.angle_alpha   90.00
_cell.angle_beta   90.00
_cell.angle_gamma   90.00
#
_symmetry.space_group_name_H-M   'P 1'
#
loop_
_entity.id
_entity.type
_entity.pdbx_description
1 polymer ?
#
loop_
_entity_poly.entity_id
_entity_poly.type
_entity_poly.pdbx_seq_one_letter_code
_entity_poly.pdbx_strand_id
1 'polypeptide(L)'
;MSGVEITWIACLMQMRVERHNCSPETIAIKRMFLLGCTLKLRVMAKFGIKEYCEMFLIYCECRRKSKSAVKLCCERFPEGPKPTRQTILKDVNRLRERDCVTSRPRVHRPRNAGRKVQPEDALAYTLAHPQSSTKIISENCGLSKDRVWTIMKESGGHPYRSTPVQGLLPSDAEIRYTWCNFLMNNLEDHPTFLADIIWTDEACFERNVRTERSYLVAEKSEI
;
A
#
# COMPACT_ATOMS: atom_id res chain seq x y z
N MET A 1 -36.54 -11.72 -24.53
CA MET A 1 -35.08 -11.95 -24.39
C MET A 1 -34.57 -11.10 -23.23
N SER A 2 -34.96 -11.52 -22.04
CA SER A 2 -34.35 -11.19 -20.76
C SER A 2 -33.11 -12.07 -20.61
N GLY A 3 -31.97 -11.53 -20.16
CA GLY A 3 -30.82 -12.42 -19.94
C GLY A 3 -29.46 -11.86 -19.50
N VAL A 4 -29.25 -10.54 -19.35
CA VAL A 4 -27.87 -10.07 -19.03
C VAL A 4 -27.77 -9.03 -17.89
N GLU A 5 -28.86 -8.44 -17.40
CA GLU A 5 -28.73 -7.40 -16.35
C GLU A 5 -28.77 -7.90 -14.90
N ILE A 6 -29.00 -9.20 -14.65
CA ILE A 6 -29.08 -9.72 -13.28
C ILE A 6 -27.74 -10.29 -12.76
N THR A 7 -26.75 -10.54 -13.62
CA THR A 7 -25.47 -11.15 -13.19
C THR A 7 -24.52 -10.18 -12.49
N TRP A 8 -24.54 -8.88 -12.82
CA TRP A 8 -23.63 -7.92 -12.18
C TRP A 8 -24.11 -7.46 -10.81
N ILE A 9 -25.42 -7.34 -10.59
CA ILE A 9 -25.98 -7.02 -9.28
C ILE A 9 -25.91 -8.24 -8.36
N ALA A 10 -26.10 -9.46 -8.89
CA ALA A 10 -25.81 -10.68 -8.15
C ALA A 10 -24.31 -10.79 -7.80
N CYS A 11 -23.39 -10.41 -8.69
CA CYS A 11 -21.94 -10.39 -8.41
C CYS A 11 -21.55 -9.33 -7.34
N LEU A 12 -22.18 -8.15 -7.36
CA LEU A 12 -22.01 -7.10 -6.35
C LEU A 12 -22.62 -7.45 -4.99
N MET A 13 -23.70 -8.24 -4.96
CA MET A 13 -24.30 -8.77 -3.73
C MET A 13 -23.59 -10.02 -3.22
N GLN A 14 -23.00 -10.85 -4.09
CA GLN A 14 -22.12 -11.97 -3.71
C GLN A 14 -20.84 -11.48 -3.03
N MET A 15 -20.32 -10.31 -3.44
CA MET A 15 -19.20 -9.64 -2.74
C MET A 15 -19.60 -8.97 -1.41
N ARG A 16 -20.91 -8.87 -1.09
CA ARG A 16 -21.39 -8.21 0.13
C ARG A 16 -21.72 -9.18 1.26
N VAL A 17 -21.94 -10.47 0.96
CA VAL A 17 -22.27 -11.51 1.97
C VAL A 17 -21.04 -12.33 2.39
N GLU A 18 -19.94 -12.31 1.65
CA GLU A 18 -18.67 -12.93 2.09
C GLU A 18 -17.82 -11.95 2.91
N ARG A 19 -18.35 -11.48 4.04
CA ARG A 19 -17.59 -10.74 5.06
C ARG A 19 -16.88 -11.64 6.06
N HIS A 20 -16.77 -12.93 5.78
CA HIS A 20 -16.00 -13.85 6.61
C HIS A 20 -15.07 -14.69 5.73
N ASN A 21 -13.77 -14.47 5.94
CA ASN A 21 -12.61 -15.27 5.51
C ASN A 21 -11.80 -14.79 4.29
N CYS A 22 -11.72 -13.49 4.03
CA CYS A 22 -10.53 -12.94 3.37
C CYS A 22 -9.76 -12.05 4.33
N SER A 23 -8.54 -12.48 4.68
CA SER A 23 -7.59 -11.75 5.52
C SER A 23 -7.44 -10.30 5.03
N PRO A 24 -7.34 -9.29 5.93
CA PRO A 24 -7.06 -7.89 5.59
C PRO A 24 -5.88 -7.72 4.62
N GLU A 25 -4.95 -8.67 4.62
CA GLU A 25 -3.78 -8.76 3.75
C GLU A 25 -4.18 -8.82 2.26
N THR A 26 -5.22 -9.57 1.91
CA THR A 26 -5.64 -9.78 0.51
C THR A 26 -6.22 -8.53 -0.16
N ILE A 27 -6.93 -7.71 0.64
CA ILE A 27 -7.51 -6.43 0.19
C ILE A 27 -6.42 -5.35 0.13
N ALA A 28 -5.47 -5.37 1.07
CA ALA A 28 -4.29 -4.50 1.05
C ALA A 28 -3.39 -4.78 -0.17
N ILE A 29 -3.13 -6.05 -0.49
CA ILE A 29 -2.32 -6.46 -1.65
C ILE A 29 -2.97 -6.00 -2.96
N LYS A 30 -4.29 -6.18 -3.15
CA LYS A 30 -5.00 -5.70 -4.35
C LYS A 30 -4.99 -4.16 -4.47
N ARG A 31 -5.11 -3.43 -3.35
CA ARG A 31 -5.06 -1.96 -3.34
C ARG A 31 -3.64 -1.43 -3.58
N MET A 32 -2.61 -2.08 -3.01
CA MET A 32 -1.19 -1.73 -3.24
C MET A 32 -0.78 -1.96 -4.70
N PHE A 33 -1.26 -3.04 -5.33
CA PHE A 33 -1.00 -3.31 -6.75
C PHE A 33 -1.64 -2.25 -7.67
N LEU A 34 -2.87 -1.83 -7.37
CA LEU A 34 -3.56 -0.78 -8.14
C LEU A 34 -2.95 0.61 -7.95
N LEU A 35 -2.50 0.96 -6.73
CA LEU A 35 -1.81 2.23 -6.43
C LEU A 35 -0.40 2.32 -7.07
N GLY A 36 0.32 1.20 -7.17
CA GLY A 36 1.58 1.13 -7.91
C GLY A 36 1.43 1.34 -9.43
N CYS A 37 0.26 0.98 -9.99
CA CYS A 37 -0.05 1.17 -11.40
C CYS A 37 -0.43 2.62 -11.77
N THR A 38 -1.04 3.39 -10.86
CA THR A 38 -1.51 4.76 -11.16
C THR A 38 -0.39 5.82 -11.09
N LEU A 39 0.64 5.60 -10.25
CA LEU A 39 1.73 6.56 -10.03
C LEU A 39 2.88 6.50 -11.05
N LYS A 40 2.90 5.49 -11.94
CA LYS A 40 3.99 5.27 -12.92
C LYS A 40 3.74 5.86 -14.31
N LEU A 41 2.67 6.65 -14.48
CA LEU A 41 2.23 7.19 -15.77
C LEU A 41 2.52 8.68 -16.00
N ARG A 42 3.50 9.26 -15.32
CA ARG A 42 4.02 10.58 -15.72
C ARG A 42 5.12 10.44 -16.77
N VAL A 43 4.81 9.75 -17.86
CA VAL A 43 5.58 9.92 -19.10
C VAL A 43 5.19 11.31 -19.62
N MET A 44 6.15 12.24 -19.66
CA MET A 44 5.96 13.55 -20.28
C MET A 44 5.56 13.33 -21.73
N ALA A 45 4.26 13.37 -22.02
CA ALA A 45 3.77 13.37 -23.36
C ALA A 45 4.24 14.69 -24.00
N LYS A 46 4.86 14.60 -25.18
CA LYS A 46 5.38 15.78 -25.93
C LYS A 46 4.28 16.81 -26.22
N PHE A 47 3.03 16.36 -26.26
CA PHE A 47 1.83 17.16 -26.39
C PHE A 47 0.79 16.67 -25.37
N GLY A 48 -0.02 17.57 -24.84
CA GLY A 48 -1.18 17.30 -24.01
C GLY A 48 -2.36 16.76 -24.81
N ILE A 49 -3.36 16.20 -24.12
CA ILE A 49 -4.56 15.63 -24.77
C ILE A 49 -5.31 16.68 -25.61
N LYS A 50 -5.45 17.91 -25.09
CA LYS A 50 -6.12 19.01 -25.80
C LYS A 50 -5.40 19.36 -27.11
N GLU A 51 -4.08 19.46 -27.07
CA GLU A 51 -3.25 19.78 -28.24
C GLU A 51 -3.37 18.72 -29.33
N TYR A 52 -3.44 17.44 -28.96
CA TYR A 52 -3.70 16.37 -29.93
C TYR A 52 -5.11 16.46 -30.54
N CYS A 53 -6.15 16.75 -29.75
CA CYS A 53 -7.50 16.94 -30.29
C CYS A 53 -7.53 18.10 -31.31
N GLU A 54 -6.89 19.23 -31.01
CA GLU A 54 -6.77 20.36 -31.93
C GLU A 54 -6.00 19.99 -33.20
N MET A 55 -4.90 19.24 -33.08
CA MET A 55 -4.15 18.73 -34.23
C MET A 55 -5.01 17.83 -35.12
N PHE A 56 -5.85 16.98 -34.54
CA PHE A 56 -6.78 16.12 -35.30
C PHE A 56 -7.84 16.94 -36.04
N LEU A 57 -8.43 17.95 -35.39
CA LEU A 57 -9.40 18.85 -36.01
C LEU A 57 -8.78 19.60 -37.20
N ILE A 58 -7.60 20.19 -37.01
CA ILE A 58 -6.86 20.90 -38.07
C ILE A 58 -6.49 19.96 -39.22
N TYR A 59 -6.11 18.71 -38.93
CA TYR A 59 -5.85 17.70 -39.96
C TYR A 59 -7.09 17.39 -40.80
N CYS A 60 -8.26 17.33 -40.18
CA CYS A 60 -9.54 17.15 -40.86
C CYS A 60 -9.87 18.36 -41.75
N GLU A 61 -9.71 19.59 -41.24
CA GLU A 61 -9.89 20.83 -42.01
C GLU A 61 -8.97 20.90 -43.25
N CYS A 62 -7.71 20.46 -43.08
CA CYS A 62 -6.73 20.41 -44.16
C CYS A 62 -6.96 19.27 -45.17
N ARG A 63 -8.18 18.72 -45.25
CA ARG A 63 -8.55 17.60 -46.13
C ARG A 63 -7.57 16.43 -46.03
N ARG A 64 -7.16 16.10 -44.80
CA ARG A 64 -6.24 14.99 -44.49
C ARG A 64 -4.82 15.18 -45.05
N LYS A 65 -4.41 16.41 -45.38
CA LYS A 65 -3.05 16.75 -45.81
C LYS A 65 -2.19 17.15 -44.61
N SER A 66 -1.32 16.24 -44.17
CA SER A 66 -0.51 16.43 -42.96
C SER A 66 0.49 17.60 -43.04
N LYS A 67 1.05 17.91 -44.21
CA LYS A 67 1.96 19.07 -44.37
C LYS A 67 1.23 20.41 -44.20
N SER A 68 0.03 20.53 -44.79
CA SER A 68 -0.82 21.70 -44.65
C SER A 68 -1.31 21.87 -43.21
N ALA A 69 -1.66 20.75 -42.55
CA ALA A 69 -2.07 20.74 -41.15
C ALA A 69 -0.96 21.23 -40.21
N VAL A 70 0.29 20.83 -40.44
CA VAL A 70 1.44 21.37 -39.67
C VAL A 70 1.53 22.88 -39.83
N LYS A 71 1.46 23.39 -41.07
CA LYS A 71 1.53 24.84 -41.34
C LYS A 71 0.41 25.58 -40.61
N LEU A 72 -0.83 25.08 -40.70
CA LEU A 72 -1.99 25.70 -40.06
C LEU A 72 -1.94 25.61 -38.53
N CYS A 73 -1.44 24.51 -37.96
CA CYS A 73 -1.15 24.41 -36.52
C CYS A 73 -0.11 25.46 -36.08
N CYS A 74 0.96 25.65 -36.86
CA CYS A 74 2.00 26.63 -36.55
C CYS A 74 1.49 28.07 -36.59
N GLU A 75 0.55 28.36 -37.51
CA GLU A 75 -0.09 29.67 -37.67
C GLU A 75 -1.10 29.95 -36.56
N ARG A 76 -1.97 28.99 -36.21
CA ARG A 76 -2.99 29.13 -35.16
C ARG A 76 -2.40 29.18 -33.75
N PHE A 77 -1.31 28.47 -33.52
CA PHE A 77 -0.67 28.37 -32.21
C PHE A 77 0.81 28.80 -32.30
N PRO A 78 1.08 30.12 -32.34
CA PRO A 78 2.44 30.64 -32.47
C PRO A 78 3.34 30.27 -31.27
N GLU A 79 2.81 30.37 -30.05
CA GLU A 79 3.55 30.15 -28.79
C GLU A 79 3.68 28.67 -28.36
N GLY A 80 2.91 27.78 -29.00
CA GLY A 80 2.83 26.37 -28.61
C GLY A 80 3.93 25.47 -29.21
N PRO A 81 4.10 24.25 -28.68
CA PRO A 81 5.00 23.26 -29.26
C PRO A 81 4.62 22.98 -30.72
N LYS A 82 5.60 23.01 -31.63
CA LYS A 82 5.33 22.83 -33.07
C LYS A 82 5.24 21.35 -33.43
N PRO A 83 4.09 20.87 -33.95
CA PRO A 83 3.95 19.48 -34.34
C PRO A 83 4.71 19.18 -35.63
N THR A 84 5.30 17.99 -35.70
CA THR A 84 5.88 17.46 -36.93
C THR A 84 4.81 16.71 -37.73
N ARG A 85 4.98 16.59 -39.04
CA ARG A 85 4.13 15.75 -39.92
C ARG A 85 3.91 14.34 -39.33
N GLN A 86 4.98 13.72 -38.82
CA GLN A 86 4.91 12.39 -38.22
C GLN A 86 4.07 12.35 -36.94
N THR A 87 4.05 13.43 -36.15
CA THR A 87 3.24 13.50 -34.93
C THR A 87 1.75 13.44 -35.27
N ILE A 88 1.30 14.25 -36.23
CA ILE A 88 -0.09 14.25 -36.71
C ILE A 88 -0.48 12.87 -37.24
N LEU A 89 0.37 12.24 -38.05
CA LEU A 89 0.06 10.91 -38.61
C LEU A 89 0.00 9.82 -37.53
N LYS A 90 0.92 9.86 -36.55
CA LYS A 90 0.90 8.90 -35.44
C LYS A 90 -0.35 9.09 -34.57
N ASP A 91 -0.79 10.32 -34.37
CA ASP A 91 -2.01 10.63 -33.62
C ASP A 91 -3.26 10.09 -34.33
N VAL A 92 -3.43 10.42 -35.61
CA VAL A 92 -4.53 9.89 -36.46
C VAL A 92 -4.53 8.36 -36.50
N ASN A 93 -3.35 7.73 -36.61
CA ASN A 93 -3.27 6.27 -36.63
C ASN A 93 -3.63 5.65 -35.28
N ARG A 94 -3.23 6.25 -34.16
CA ARG A 94 -3.63 5.75 -32.82
C ARG A 94 -5.14 5.86 -32.62
N LEU A 95 -5.74 6.96 -33.06
CA LEU A 95 -7.19 7.13 -33.05
C LEU A 95 -7.88 6.05 -33.87
N ARG A 96 -7.42 5.80 -35.11
CA ARG A 96 -8.01 4.78 -35.99
C ARG A 96 -7.86 3.35 -35.47
N GLU A 97 -6.72 3.02 -34.86
CA GLU A 97 -6.41 1.65 -34.47
C GLU A 97 -6.90 1.30 -33.05
N ARG A 98 -7.01 2.29 -32.16
CA ARG A 98 -7.15 2.04 -30.71
C ARG A 98 -8.14 2.96 -30.01
N ASP A 99 -8.76 3.89 -30.73
CA ASP A 99 -9.63 4.94 -30.16
C ASP A 99 -8.97 5.72 -29.00
N CYS A 100 -7.64 5.85 -29.04
CA CYS A 100 -6.88 6.53 -27.99
C CYS A 100 -5.89 7.56 -28.57
N VAL A 101 -5.78 8.71 -27.94
CA VAL A 101 -4.88 9.81 -28.35
C VAL A 101 -3.48 9.67 -27.72
N THR A 102 -3.42 9.10 -26.51
CA THR A 102 -2.18 8.97 -25.74
C THR A 102 -1.29 7.84 -26.24
N SER A 103 0.03 8.03 -26.14
CA SER A 103 1.00 6.97 -26.39
C SER A 103 0.86 5.86 -25.35
N ARG A 104 1.10 4.60 -25.75
CA ARG A 104 1.19 3.50 -24.79
C ARG A 104 2.21 3.85 -23.70
N PRO A 105 1.91 3.54 -22.44
CA PRO A 105 2.91 3.53 -21.39
C PRO A 105 4.11 2.71 -21.86
N ARG A 106 5.33 3.21 -21.65
CA ARG A 106 6.51 2.38 -21.84
C ARG A 106 6.45 1.28 -20.80
N VAL A 107 6.01 0.09 -21.21
CA VAL A 107 6.11 -1.11 -20.40
C VAL A 107 7.60 -1.39 -20.28
N HIS A 108 8.16 -1.16 -19.09
CA HIS A 108 9.52 -1.56 -18.82
C HIS A 108 9.59 -3.09 -18.96
N ARG A 109 10.68 -3.60 -19.57
CA ARG A 109 10.88 -5.05 -19.68
C ARG A 109 10.78 -5.64 -18.27
N PRO A 110 9.97 -6.69 -18.05
CA PRO A 110 10.00 -7.39 -16.78
C PRO A 110 11.45 -7.80 -16.52
N ARG A 111 12.01 -7.37 -15.38
CA ARG A 111 13.36 -7.76 -15.00
C ARG A 111 13.30 -9.27 -14.79
N ASN A 112 14.10 -10.04 -15.55
CA ASN A 112 14.16 -11.49 -15.39
C ASN A 112 14.47 -11.78 -13.91
N ALA A 113 13.47 -12.21 -13.15
CA ALA A 113 13.68 -12.79 -11.83
C ALA A 113 14.34 -14.15 -12.08
N GLY A 114 15.66 -14.15 -12.16
CA GLY A 114 16.44 -15.38 -12.19
C GLY A 114 16.14 -16.19 -10.93
N ARG A 115 15.82 -17.48 -11.14
CA ARG A 115 15.28 -18.47 -10.19
C ARG A 115 13.83 -18.26 -9.77
N LYS A 116 13.05 -19.34 -9.98
CA LYS A 116 11.69 -19.61 -9.48
C LYS A 116 11.66 -19.77 -7.94
N VAL A 117 12.32 -18.90 -7.19
CA VAL A 117 11.96 -18.78 -5.76
C VAL A 117 10.85 -17.76 -5.75
N GLN A 118 9.68 -18.24 -5.38
CA GLN A 118 8.48 -17.46 -5.38
C GLN A 118 8.63 -16.41 -4.26
N PRO A 119 8.39 -15.11 -4.51
CA PRO A 119 8.48 -14.09 -3.46
C PRO A 119 7.65 -14.44 -2.21
N GLU A 120 6.64 -15.27 -2.39
CA GLU A 120 5.82 -15.92 -1.37
C GLU A 120 6.66 -16.73 -0.36
N ASP A 121 7.71 -17.45 -0.78
CA ASP A 121 8.54 -18.27 0.11
C ASP A 121 9.32 -17.40 1.11
N ALA A 122 9.84 -16.27 0.64
CA ALA A 122 10.55 -15.31 1.49
C ALA A 122 9.60 -14.61 2.47
N LEU A 123 8.38 -14.29 2.04
CA LEU A 123 7.37 -13.70 2.90
C LEU A 123 6.90 -14.70 3.97
N ALA A 124 6.62 -15.94 3.58
CA ALA A 124 6.25 -17.01 4.51
C ALA A 124 7.33 -17.25 5.56
N TYR A 125 8.60 -17.31 5.15
CA TYR A 125 9.72 -17.44 6.08
C TYR A 125 9.80 -16.25 7.04
N THR A 126 9.61 -15.03 6.55
CA THR A 126 9.65 -13.82 7.39
C THR A 126 8.53 -13.81 8.43
N LEU A 127 7.33 -14.26 8.06
CA LEU A 127 6.20 -14.37 8.98
C LEU A 127 6.43 -15.43 10.07
N ALA A 128 7.03 -16.57 9.71
CA ALA A 128 7.40 -17.61 10.68
C ALA A 128 8.55 -17.16 11.61
N HIS A 129 9.43 -16.28 11.12
CA HIS A 129 10.63 -15.86 11.84
C HIS A 129 10.84 -14.33 11.78
N PRO A 130 10.01 -13.53 12.47
CA PRO A 130 10.00 -12.07 12.35
C PRO A 130 11.27 -11.37 12.83
N GLN A 131 12.09 -12.05 13.64
CA GLN A 131 13.37 -11.54 14.13
C GLN A 131 14.56 -11.86 13.19
N SER A 132 14.31 -12.56 12.08
CA SER A 132 15.36 -12.95 11.14
C SER A 132 15.92 -11.76 10.39
N SER A 133 17.23 -11.73 10.21
CA SER A 133 17.87 -10.75 9.34
C SER A 133 17.60 -11.04 7.87
N THR A 134 17.66 -10.01 7.02
CA THR A 134 17.58 -10.16 5.56
C THR A 134 18.65 -11.10 4.99
N LYS A 135 19.80 -11.22 5.68
CA LYS A 135 20.85 -12.18 5.34
C LYS A 135 20.38 -13.63 5.55
N ILE A 136 19.84 -13.94 6.71
CA ILE A 136 19.34 -15.29 7.05
C ILE A 136 18.22 -15.68 6.07
N ILE A 137 17.28 -14.76 5.82
CA ILE A 137 16.18 -14.97 4.86
C ILE A 137 16.74 -15.22 3.45
N SER A 138 17.78 -14.47 3.03
CA SER A 138 18.40 -14.65 1.73
C SER A 138 19.06 -16.02 1.55
N GLU A 139 19.74 -16.51 2.59
CA GLU A 139 20.43 -17.81 2.59
C GLU A 139 19.41 -18.96 2.56
N ASN A 140 18.36 -18.88 3.39
CA ASN A 140 17.36 -19.93 3.49
C ASN A 140 16.42 -20.00 2.28
N CYS A 141 16.12 -18.86 1.67
CA CYS A 141 15.26 -18.81 0.48
C CYS A 141 16.06 -18.87 -0.83
N GLY A 142 17.40 -18.89 -0.81
CA GLY A 142 18.22 -18.89 -2.03
C GLY A 142 18.04 -17.63 -2.89
N LEU A 143 17.76 -16.50 -2.25
CA LEU A 143 17.56 -15.18 -2.87
C LEU A 143 18.76 -14.27 -2.64
N SER A 144 18.91 -13.23 -3.45
CA SER A 144 19.84 -12.14 -3.09
C SER A 144 19.24 -11.27 -1.98
N LYS A 145 20.09 -10.68 -1.14
CA LYS A 145 19.67 -9.75 -0.08
C LYS A 145 18.84 -8.58 -0.62
N ASP A 146 19.22 -8.02 -1.76
CA ASP A 146 18.50 -6.93 -2.41
C ASP A 146 17.10 -7.36 -2.86
N ARG A 147 16.96 -8.62 -3.30
CA ARG A 147 15.67 -9.19 -3.68
C ARG A 147 14.77 -9.36 -2.47
N VAL A 148 15.28 -9.88 -1.35
CA VAL A 148 14.56 -9.96 -0.07
C VAL A 148 14.11 -8.57 0.39
N TRP A 149 15.00 -7.59 0.36
CA TRP A 149 14.68 -6.21 0.74
C TRP A 149 13.58 -5.59 -0.15
N THR A 150 13.65 -5.83 -1.46
CA THR A 150 12.63 -5.38 -2.41
C THR A 150 11.29 -6.02 -2.11
N ILE A 151 11.25 -7.35 -1.88
CA ILE A 151 10.03 -8.08 -1.55
C ILE A 151 9.41 -7.54 -0.26
N MET A 152 10.20 -7.39 0.81
CA MET A 152 9.72 -6.79 2.07
C MET A 152 9.16 -5.39 1.86
N LYS A 153 9.82 -4.55 1.07
CA LYS A 153 9.35 -3.19 0.81
C LYS A 153 8.06 -3.16 -0.01
N GLU A 154 7.93 -4.04 -1.00
CA GLU A 154 6.72 -4.19 -1.82
C GLU A 154 5.56 -4.80 -1.02
N SER A 155 5.83 -5.64 -0.03
CA SER A 155 4.83 -6.25 0.85
C SER A 155 4.46 -5.38 2.07
N GLY A 156 5.10 -4.22 2.27
CA GLY A 156 4.89 -3.35 3.43
C GLY A 156 5.53 -3.87 4.73
N GLY A 157 6.48 -4.81 4.64
CA GLY A 157 7.25 -5.31 5.78
C GLY A 157 8.31 -4.31 6.21
N HIS A 158 8.20 -3.83 7.45
CA HIS A 158 9.16 -2.90 8.07
C HIS A 158 9.86 -3.56 9.26
N PRO A 159 11.20 -3.42 9.38
CA PRO A 159 11.91 -3.84 10.59
C PRO A 159 11.48 -3.00 11.79
N TYR A 160 11.12 -3.64 12.89
CA TYR A 160 10.86 -2.99 14.17
C TYR A 160 11.95 -3.35 15.19
N ARG A 161 12.20 -2.45 16.13
CA ARG A 161 13.08 -2.71 17.27
C ARG A 161 12.26 -3.32 18.40
N SER A 162 12.66 -4.51 18.85
CA SER A 162 12.07 -5.13 20.03
C SER A 162 12.33 -4.26 21.26
N THR A 163 11.27 -3.86 21.95
CA THR A 163 11.35 -3.16 23.23
C THR A 163 11.25 -4.19 24.35
N PRO A 164 12.21 -4.23 25.30
CA PRO A 164 12.06 -5.10 26.45
C PRO A 164 10.84 -4.66 27.25
N VAL A 165 9.92 -5.59 27.49
CA VAL A 165 8.77 -5.41 28.38
C VAL A 165 9.02 -6.18 29.67
N GLN A 166 8.22 -5.90 30.71
CA GLN A 166 8.20 -6.67 31.96
C GLN A 166 8.23 -8.19 31.70
N GLY A 167 9.04 -8.91 32.46
CA GLY A 167 9.09 -10.37 32.40
C GLY A 167 7.93 -10.97 33.19
N LEU A 168 6.81 -11.23 32.52
CA LEU A 168 5.64 -11.84 33.14
C LEU A 168 5.83 -13.35 33.34
N LEU A 169 5.45 -13.84 34.51
CA LEU A 169 5.28 -15.27 34.76
C LEU A 169 3.94 -15.75 34.17
N PRO A 170 3.82 -17.05 33.82
CA PRO A 170 2.57 -17.58 33.26
C PRO A 170 1.32 -17.34 34.15
N SER A 171 1.50 -17.37 35.48
CA SER A 171 0.44 -17.08 36.46
C SER A 171 -0.03 -15.62 36.45
N ASP A 172 0.84 -14.68 36.05
CA ASP A 172 0.53 -13.25 36.13
C ASP A 172 -0.60 -12.87 35.17
N ALA A 173 -0.76 -13.60 34.06
CA ALA A 173 -1.80 -13.32 33.08
C ALA A 173 -3.21 -13.43 33.70
N GLU A 174 -3.46 -14.48 34.47
CA GLU A 174 -4.75 -14.73 35.11
C GLU A 174 -5.03 -13.69 36.21
N ILE A 175 -4.03 -13.39 37.03
CA ILE A 175 -4.14 -12.39 38.11
C ILE A 175 -4.44 -11.01 37.52
N ARG A 176 -3.70 -10.61 36.47
CA ARG A 176 -3.90 -9.33 35.79
C ARG A 176 -5.26 -9.25 35.12
N TYR A 177 -5.70 -10.32 34.44
CA TYR A 177 -7.01 -10.36 33.79
C TYR A 177 -8.15 -10.25 34.81
N THR A 178 -8.04 -10.96 35.93
CA THR A 178 -9.01 -10.89 37.03
C THR A 178 -9.09 -9.49 37.60
N TRP A 179 -7.95 -8.84 37.83
CA TRP A 179 -7.90 -7.45 38.29
C TRP A 179 -8.52 -6.47 37.29
N CYS A 180 -8.20 -6.61 36.00
CA CYS A 180 -8.82 -5.79 34.95
C CYS A 180 -10.33 -5.96 34.90
N ASN A 181 -10.85 -7.19 34.99
CA ASN A 181 -12.28 -7.44 35.01
C ASN A 181 -12.95 -6.87 36.26
N PHE A 182 -12.32 -6.99 37.43
CA PHE A 182 -12.78 -6.34 38.66
C PHE A 182 -12.89 -4.82 38.48
N LEU A 183 -11.86 -4.17 37.94
CA LEU A 183 -11.89 -2.74 37.66
C LEU A 183 -13.00 -2.35 36.67
N MET A 184 -13.14 -3.10 35.58
CA MET A 184 -14.14 -2.82 34.55
C MET A 184 -15.57 -2.96 35.08
N ASN A 185 -15.86 -4.00 35.87
CA ASN A 185 -17.20 -4.20 36.45
C ASN A 185 -17.57 -3.10 37.45
N ASN A 186 -16.64 -2.72 38.35
CA ASN A 186 -16.90 -1.66 39.32
C ASN A 186 -17.04 -0.28 38.66
N LEU A 187 -16.36 -0.05 37.53
CA LEU A 187 -16.52 1.17 36.73
C LEU A 187 -17.90 1.25 36.04
N GLU A 188 -18.48 0.10 35.69
CA GLU A 188 -19.83 0.05 35.11
C GLU A 188 -20.90 0.41 36.14
N ASP A 189 -20.78 -0.11 37.36
CA ASP A 189 -21.71 0.17 38.47
C ASP A 189 -21.49 1.56 39.10
N HIS A 190 -20.23 1.99 39.21
CA HIS A 190 -19.82 3.23 39.87
C HIS A 190 -18.78 4.00 39.04
N PRO A 191 -19.21 4.97 38.21
CA PRO A 191 -18.30 5.70 37.30
C PRO A 191 -17.16 6.46 37.99
N THR A 192 -17.28 6.75 39.28
CA THR A 192 -16.27 7.46 40.09
C THR A 192 -15.31 6.53 40.82
N PHE A 193 -15.44 5.21 40.69
CA PHE A 193 -14.70 4.22 41.46
C PHE A 193 -13.17 4.40 41.43
N LEU A 194 -12.60 4.83 40.30
CA LEU A 194 -11.15 5.07 40.20
C LEU A 194 -10.65 6.20 41.11
N ALA A 195 -11.51 7.13 41.52
CA ALA A 195 -11.16 8.21 42.43
C ALA A 195 -10.96 7.70 43.88
N ASP A 196 -11.54 6.55 44.20
CA ASP A 196 -11.44 5.93 45.52
C ASP A 196 -10.18 5.06 45.66
N ILE A 197 -9.48 4.79 44.55
CA ILE A 197 -8.22 4.01 44.53
C ILE A 197 -7.03 4.93 44.73
N ILE A 198 -6.27 4.69 45.80
CA ILE A 198 -4.99 5.36 46.05
C ILE A 198 -3.86 4.52 45.47
N TRP A 199 -3.02 5.14 44.62
CA TRP A 199 -1.87 4.50 44.01
C TRP A 199 -0.59 4.91 44.72
N THR A 200 0.28 3.95 45.02
CA THR A 200 1.62 4.18 45.57
C THR A 200 2.63 3.34 44.79
N ASP A 201 3.82 3.88 44.55
CA ASP A 201 4.96 3.14 44.03
C ASP A 201 6.23 3.51 44.80
N GLU A 202 7.22 2.62 44.75
CA GLU A 202 8.56 2.88 45.26
C GLU A 202 9.52 2.93 44.08
N ALA A 203 10.20 4.07 43.91
CA ALA A 203 11.23 4.26 42.90
C ALA A 203 12.62 4.24 43.56
N CYS A 204 13.50 3.36 43.09
CA CYS A 204 14.90 3.37 43.50
C CYS A 204 15.67 4.45 42.72
N PHE A 205 16.20 5.45 43.44
CA PHE A 205 17.07 6.48 42.85
C PHE A 205 18.54 6.17 43.12
N GLU A 206 19.25 5.70 42.10
CA GLU A 206 20.71 5.51 42.15
C GLU A 206 21.44 6.76 41.65
N ARG A 207 22.58 7.10 42.29
CA ARG A 207 23.34 8.34 42.01
C ARG A 207 23.96 8.38 40.61
N ASN A 208 24.06 7.25 39.91
CA ASN A 208 24.63 7.18 38.56
C ASN A 208 23.78 6.28 37.64
N VAL A 209 23.29 6.90 36.55
CA VAL A 209 22.76 6.31 35.30
C VAL A 209 21.28 5.88 35.28
N ARG A 210 20.56 6.63 34.42
CA ARG A 210 19.26 6.42 33.77
C ARG A 210 18.96 4.97 33.39
N THR A 211 18.17 4.27 34.20
CA THR A 211 17.25 3.21 33.75
C THR A 211 16.12 3.04 34.77
N GLU A 212 14.97 3.63 34.50
CA GLU A 212 13.73 3.35 35.25
C GLU A 212 13.27 1.92 34.92
N ARG A 213 13.38 1.01 35.88
CA ARG A 213 12.59 -0.23 35.93
C ARG A 213 11.61 -0.07 37.07
N SER A 214 10.39 0.37 36.77
CA SER A 214 9.30 0.40 37.73
C SER A 214 8.74 -1.02 37.90
N TYR A 215 8.73 -1.52 39.13
CA TYR A 215 7.96 -2.69 39.54
C TYR A 215 6.77 -2.18 40.36
N LEU A 216 5.55 -2.43 39.90
CA LEU A 216 4.34 -2.17 40.68
C LEU A 216 4.12 -3.37 41.62
N VAL A 217 4.25 -3.14 42.93
CA VAL A 217 3.78 -4.06 43.97
C VAL A 217 2.50 -3.46 44.54
N ALA A 218 1.38 -4.18 44.43
CA ALA A 218 0.14 -3.82 45.10
C ALA A 218 0.03 -4.64 46.38
N GLU A 219 0.15 -4.01 47.54
CA GLU A 219 -0.26 -4.60 48.80
C GLU A 219 -1.78 -4.46 48.98
N LYS A 220 -2.44 -5.57 49.31
CA LYS A 220 -3.83 -5.56 49.79
C LYS A 220 -3.83 -4.99 51.21
N SER A 221 -4.51 -3.86 51.43
CA SER A 221 -4.96 -3.49 52.76
C SER A 221 -6.27 -4.23 53.07
N GLU A 222 -6.22 -5.19 53.99
CA GLU A 222 -7.42 -5.72 54.66
C GLU A 222 -7.98 -4.64 55.60
N ILE A 223 -9.18 -4.15 55.31
CA ILE A 223 -10.23 -3.79 56.28
C ILE A 223 -11.58 -4.14 55.65
#